data_AF-A0A164HQM6-F1
#
_entry.id   AF-A0A164HQM6-F1
#
_cell.length_a   1.000
_cell.length_b   1.000
_cell.length_c   1.000
_cell.angle_alpha   90.00
_cell.angle_beta   90.00
_cell.angle_gamma   90.00
#
_symmetry.space_group_name_H-M   'P 1'
#
loop_
_entity.id
_entity.type
_entity.pdbx_description
1 polymer ?
#
loop_
_entity_poly.entity_id
_entity_poly.type
_entity_poly.pdbx_seq_one_letter_code
_entity_poly.pdbx_strand_id
1 'polypeptide(L)'
;LFATFAQAPAALNGYLAFSDALSKGRLSAAQRELIALAVGQTNACQYCLSAHTLIGKGAGLSEAAIRAARSGTAEGEQDKALVELAIKIVRQRGLLADSDLADAAAAGVDHG
;
A
#
# COMPACT_ATOMS: atom_id res chain seq x y z
N LEU A 1 -1.01 16.18 -7.09
CA LEU A 1 -1.78 15.07 -7.67
C LEU A 1 -3.20 15.46 -8.06
N PHE A 2 -4.08 15.84 -7.14
CA PHE A 2 -5.48 16.16 -7.47
C PHE A 2 -5.65 17.27 -8.52
N ALA A 3 -4.91 18.37 -8.42
CA ALA A 3 -4.92 19.43 -9.44
C ALA A 3 -4.46 18.94 -10.83
N THR A 4 -3.57 17.94 -10.87
CA THR A 4 -3.15 17.29 -12.12
C THR A 4 -4.28 16.44 -12.70
N PHE A 5 -4.93 15.62 -11.87
CA PHE A 5 -6.12 14.86 -12.29
C PHE A 5 -7.27 15.78 -12.72
N ALA A 6 -7.42 16.96 -12.11
CA ALA A 6 -8.47 17.92 -12.47
C ALA A 6 -8.38 18.44 -13.91
N GLN A 7 -7.23 18.30 -14.58
CA GLN A 7 -7.09 18.56 -16.02
C GLN A 7 -7.92 17.56 -16.87
N ALA A 8 -8.30 16.42 -16.30
CA ALA A 8 -9.17 15.43 -16.89
C ALA A 8 -10.25 15.01 -15.88
N PRO A 9 -11.41 15.68 -15.81
CA PRO A 9 -12.44 15.46 -14.78
C PRO A 9 -12.87 13.99 -14.62
N ALA A 10 -12.95 13.24 -15.72
CA ALA A 10 -13.25 11.80 -15.66
C ALA A 10 -12.20 11.01 -14.86
N ALA A 11 -10.91 11.32 -15.02
CA ALA A 11 -9.83 10.68 -14.28
C ALA A 11 -9.85 11.07 -12.79
N LEU A 12 -10.10 12.34 -12.48
CA LEU A 12 -10.23 12.79 -11.08
C LEU A 12 -11.38 12.08 -10.37
N ASN A 13 -12.57 12.06 -11.00
CA ASN A 13 -13.75 11.43 -10.42
C ASN A 13 -13.54 9.92 -10.21
N GLY A 14 -12.93 9.24 -11.19
CA GLY A 14 -12.59 7.82 -11.05
C GLY A 14 -11.62 7.56 -9.90
N TYR A 15 -10.55 8.36 -9.79
CA TYR A 15 -9.57 8.23 -8.71
C TYR A 15 -10.21 8.45 -7.32
N LEU A 16 -11.01 9.51 -7.16
CA LEU A 16 -11.66 9.82 -5.89
C LEU A 16 -12.64 8.73 -5.46
N ALA A 17 -13.48 8.24 -6.39
CA ALA A 17 -14.41 7.16 -6.11
C ALA A 17 -13.69 5.86 -5.72
N PHE A 18 -12.60 5.52 -6.43
CA PHE A 18 -11.78 4.36 -6.10
C PHE A 18 -11.12 4.49 -4.72
N SER A 19 -10.55 5.65 -4.41
CA SER A 19 -9.93 5.92 -3.10
C SER A 19 -10.94 5.83 -1.96
N ASP A 20 -12.15 6.38 -2.14
CA ASP A 20 -13.22 6.30 -1.12
C ASP A 20 -13.66 4.86 -0.89
N ALA A 21 -13.90 4.09 -1.96
CA ALA A 21 -14.30 2.70 -1.86
C ALA A 21 -13.26 1.85 -1.13
N LEU A 22 -11.97 1.97 -1.47
CA LEU A 22 -10.90 1.23 -0.80
C LEU A 22 -10.72 1.62 0.67
N SER A 23 -11.03 2.86 1.05
CA SER A 23 -10.93 3.30 2.45
C SER A 23 -11.90 2.56 3.39
N LYS A 24 -12.97 1.97 2.84
CA LYS A 24 -14.02 1.21 3.52
C LYS A 24 -13.76 -0.31 3.49
N GLY A 25 -12.64 -0.75 2.94
CA GLY A 25 -12.22 -2.15 2.94
C GLY A 25 -11.76 -2.67 4.31
N ARG A 26 -11.39 -3.94 4.36
CA ARG A 26 -10.98 -4.64 5.60
C ARG A 26 -9.63 -4.20 6.16
N LEU A 27 -8.73 -3.70 5.31
CA LEU A 27 -7.42 -3.22 5.75
C LEU A 27 -7.56 -1.95 6.59
N SER A 28 -6.89 -1.93 7.74
CA SER A 28 -6.82 -0.75 8.59
C SER A 28 -6.14 0.42 7.85
N ALA A 29 -6.34 1.65 8.34
CA ALA A 29 -5.66 2.81 7.77
C ALA A 29 -4.13 2.66 7.80
N ALA A 30 -3.57 2.14 8.90
CA ALA A 30 -2.14 1.88 9.04
C ALA A 30 -1.64 0.87 8.00
N GLN A 31 -2.35 -0.25 7.82
CA GLN A 31 -1.99 -1.28 6.84
C GLN A 31 -1.99 -0.76 5.39
N ARG A 32 -2.99 0.05 5.03
CA ARG A 32 -3.03 0.68 3.70
C ARG A 32 -1.83 1.58 3.46
N GLU A 33 -1.38 2.31 4.48
CA GLU A 33 -0.22 3.20 4.36
C GLU A 33 1.11 2.45 4.34
N LEU A 34 1.25 1.32 5.06
CA LEU A 34 2.40 0.42 4.92
C LEU A 34 2.55 -0.06 3.47
N ILE A 35 1.44 -0.52 2.87
CA ILE A 35 1.40 -0.95 1.46
C ILE A 35 1.74 0.22 0.53
N ALA A 36 1.12 1.39 0.72
CA ALA A 36 1.34 2.55 -0.14
C ALA A 36 2.79 3.04 -0.10
N LEU A 37 3.44 3.02 1.07
CA LEU A 37 4.87 3.35 1.23
C LEU A 37 5.78 2.34 0.52
N ALA A 38 5.50 1.04 0.66
CA ALA A 38 6.26 -0.02 0.01
C ALA A 38 6.14 0.02 -1.52
N VAL A 39 4.92 0.24 -2.03
CA VAL A 39 4.64 0.42 -3.47
C VAL A 39 5.27 1.72 -3.98
N GLY A 40 5.15 2.81 -3.23
CA GLY A 40 5.76 4.10 -3.55
C GLY A 40 7.28 4.01 -3.65
N GLN A 41 7.93 3.27 -2.76
CA GLN A 41 9.37 2.99 -2.83
C GLN A 41 9.70 2.14 -4.05
N THR A 42 8.97 1.04 -4.27
CA THR A 42 9.21 0.10 -5.38
C THR A 42 9.10 0.80 -6.74
N ASN A 43 8.17 1.74 -6.87
CA ASN A 43 7.97 2.54 -8.08
C ASN A 43 8.84 3.81 -8.17
N ALA A 44 9.72 4.05 -7.19
CA ALA A 44 10.52 5.28 -7.08
C ALA A 44 9.69 6.59 -7.13
N CYS A 45 8.45 6.56 -6.64
CA CYS A 45 7.55 7.70 -6.67
C CYS A 45 7.80 8.65 -5.47
N GLN A 46 8.61 9.69 -5.67
CA GLN A 46 8.92 10.68 -4.61
C GLN A 46 7.68 11.37 -4.05
N TYR A 47 6.75 11.79 -4.91
CA TYR A 47 5.50 12.42 -4.45
C TYR A 47 4.70 11.47 -3.55
N CYS A 48 4.57 10.20 -3.95
CA CYS A 48 3.85 9.19 -3.19
C CYS A 48 4.52 8.97 -1.82
N LEU A 49 5.85 8.86 -1.79
CA LEU A 49 6.60 8.70 -0.55
C LEU A 49 6.39 9.89 0.40
N SER A 50 6.42 11.13 -0.11
CA SER A 50 6.15 12.30 0.73
C SER A 50 4.71 12.33 1.24
N ALA A 51 3.73 12.07 0.37
CA ALA A 51 2.32 12.09 0.72
C ALA A 51 1.98 11.00 1.75
N HIS A 52 2.36 9.75 1.47
CA HIS A 52 2.06 8.61 2.35
C HIS A 52 2.93 8.57 3.62
N THR A 53 4.06 9.28 3.67
CA THR A 53 4.74 9.53 4.95
C THR A 53 3.87 10.40 5.86
N LEU A 54 3.26 11.46 5.33
CA LEU A 54 2.39 12.33 6.12
C LEU A 54 1.08 11.62 6.51
N ILE A 55 0.43 10.95 5.55
CA ILE A 55 -0.83 10.23 5.79
C ILE A 55 -0.60 9.06 6.75
N GLY A 56 0.50 8.29 6.56
CA GLY A 56 0.92 7.21 7.45
C GLY A 56 1.08 7.65 8.91
N LYS A 57 1.70 8.81 9.16
CA LYS A 57 1.77 9.40 10.51
C LYS A 57 0.39 9.68 11.08
N GLY A 58 -0.50 10.26 10.28
CA GLY A 58 -1.90 10.50 10.66
C GLY A 58 -2.68 9.21 10.94
N ALA A 59 -2.30 8.10 10.31
CA ALA A 59 -2.85 6.77 10.54
C ALA A 59 -2.20 6.02 11.73
N GLY A 60 -1.27 6.65 12.46
CA GLY A 60 -0.63 6.11 13.65
C GLY A 60 0.69 5.36 13.41
N LEU A 61 1.24 5.38 12.19
CA LEU A 61 2.55 4.78 11.93
C LEU A 61 3.67 5.58 12.60
N SER A 62 4.57 4.86 13.27
CA SER A 62 5.81 5.44 13.78
C SER A 62 6.79 5.74 12.64
N GLU A 63 7.76 6.62 12.90
CA GLU A 63 8.88 6.88 11.99
C GLU A 63 9.66 5.60 11.63
N ALA A 64 9.76 4.67 12.59
CA ALA A 64 10.41 3.38 12.37
C ALA A 64 9.59 2.49 11.42
N ALA A 65 8.27 2.40 11.64
CA ALA A 65 7.37 1.65 10.77
C ALA A 65 7.36 2.20 9.33
N ILE A 66 7.37 3.53 9.17
CA ILE A 66 7.45 4.18 7.85
C ILE A 66 8.75 3.80 7.13
N ARG A 67 9.89 3.84 7.84
CA ARG A 67 11.18 3.42 7.26
C ARG A 67 11.19 1.94 6.92
N ALA A 68 10.66 1.10 7.81
CA ALA A 68 10.55 -0.34 7.60
C ALA A 68 9.74 -0.67 6.34
N ALA A 69 8.55 -0.07 6.18
CA ALA A 69 7.69 -0.26 5.02
C ALA A 69 8.40 0.13 3.72
N ARG A 70 9.11 1.26 3.74
CA ARG A 70 9.94 1.70 2.61
C ARG A 70 11.09 0.74 2.33
N SER A 71 11.66 0.07 3.33
CA SER A 71 12.65 -1.00 3.10
C SER A 71 12.03 -2.35 2.71
N GLY A 72 10.70 -2.44 2.65
CA GLY A 72 9.97 -3.65 2.25
C GLY A 72 9.71 -4.65 3.37
N THR A 73 9.55 -4.17 4.61
CA THR A 73 9.18 -5.00 5.76
C THR A 73 8.24 -4.23 6.70
N ALA A 74 7.70 -4.88 7.72
CA ALA A 74 6.92 -4.24 8.78
C ALA A 74 7.06 -5.03 10.10
N GLU A 75 6.58 -4.45 11.19
CA GLU A 75 6.44 -5.15 12.47
C GLU A 75 5.14 -5.97 12.47
N GLY A 76 5.19 -7.19 12.99
CA GLY A 76 4.07 -8.14 12.96
C GLY A 76 4.04 -8.98 11.67
N GLU A 77 3.67 -10.26 11.82
CA GLU A 77 3.72 -11.23 10.72
C GLU A 77 2.77 -10.87 9.58
N GLN A 78 1.52 -10.49 9.91
CA GLN A 78 0.51 -10.14 8.91
C GLN A 78 0.88 -8.86 8.13
N ASP A 79 1.32 -7.81 8.82
CA ASP A 79 1.69 -6.53 8.18
C ASP A 79 2.93 -6.69 7.30
N LYS A 80 3.91 -7.49 7.76
CA LYS A 80 5.08 -7.84 6.96
C LYS A 80 4.66 -8.59 5.69
N ALA A 81 3.79 -9.60 5.81
CA ALA A 81 3.28 -10.35 4.67
C ALA A 81 2.52 -9.47 3.67
N LEU A 82 1.71 -8.51 4.15
CA LEU A 82 1.03 -7.53 3.29
C LEU A 82 2.02 -6.67 2.49
N VAL A 83 3.07 -6.16 3.14
CA VAL A 83 4.12 -5.35 2.49
C VAL A 83 4.88 -6.17 1.45
N GLU A 84 5.33 -7.37 1.81
CA GLU A 84 6.09 -8.26 0.93
C GLU A 84 5.24 -8.71 -0.27
N LEU A 85 3.99 -9.09 -0.04
CA LEU A 85 3.05 -9.47 -1.11
C LEU A 85 2.80 -8.30 -2.06
N ALA A 86 2.57 -7.08 -1.54
CA ALA A 86 2.39 -5.90 -2.38
C ALA A 86 3.60 -5.63 -3.28
N ILE A 87 4.82 -5.78 -2.75
CA ILE A 87 6.07 -5.65 -3.51
C ILE A 87 6.16 -6.72 -4.61
N LYS A 88 5.84 -7.99 -4.28
CA LYS A 88 5.81 -9.09 -5.25
C LYS A 88 4.82 -8.80 -6.38
N ILE A 89 3.60 -8.39 -6.05
CA ILE A 89 2.56 -8.01 -7.03
C ILE A 89 3.07 -6.94 -7.99
N VAL A 90 3.69 -5.88 -7.47
CA VAL A 90 4.23 -4.79 -8.30
C VAL A 90 5.36 -5.30 -9.21
N ARG A 91 6.34 -6.02 -8.66
CA ARG A 91 7.53 -6.47 -9.41
C ARG A 91 7.19 -7.54 -10.44
N GLN A 92 6.29 -8.46 -10.11
CA GLN A 92 5.89 -9.59 -10.94
C GLN A 92 4.64 -9.29 -11.77
N ARG A 93 4.11 -8.06 -11.69
CA ARG A 93 2.92 -7.61 -12.43
C ARG A 93 1.70 -8.53 -12.20
N GLY A 94 1.54 -9.01 -10.97
CA GLY A 94 0.47 -9.91 -10.57
C GLY A 94 0.67 -11.38 -10.94
N LEU A 95 1.77 -11.76 -11.60
CA LEU A 95 2.09 -13.16 -11.90
C LEU A 95 2.78 -13.83 -10.71
N LEU A 96 2.00 -14.10 -9.67
CA LEU A 96 2.45 -14.75 -8.44
C LEU A 96 2.45 -16.28 -8.58
N ALA A 97 3.36 -16.94 -7.85
CA ALA A 97 3.25 -18.38 -7.62
C ALA A 97 2.22 -18.67 -6.52
N ASP A 98 1.63 -19.87 -6.53
CA ASP A 98 0.70 -20.31 -5.47
C ASP A 98 1.35 -20.23 -4.09
N SER A 99 2.66 -20.48 -4.00
CA SER A 99 3.43 -20.33 -2.76
C SER A 99 3.44 -18.90 -2.23
N ASP A 100 3.46 -17.88 -3.10
CA ASP A 100 3.45 -16.48 -2.66
C ASP A 100 2.14 -16.12 -1.94
N LEU A 101 1.01 -16.67 -2.41
CA LEU A 101 -0.29 -16.50 -1.79
C LEU A 101 -0.43 -17.38 -0.53
N ALA A 102 0.08 -18.60 -0.56
CA ALA A 102 0.07 -19.50 0.59
C ALA A 102 0.89 -18.94 1.77
N ASP A 103 2.06 -18.36 1.49
CA ASP A 103 2.90 -17.71 2.50
C ASP A 103 2.17 -16.53 3.16
N ALA A 104 1.49 -15.70 2.36
CA ALA A 104 0.70 -14.59 2.87
C ALA A 104 -0.51 -15.07 3.69
N ALA A 105 -1.19 -16.14 3.24
CA ALA A 105 -2.30 -16.75 3.96
C ALA A 105 -1.88 -17.35 5.31
N ALA A 106 -0.70 -17.97 5.39
CA ALA A 106 -0.15 -18.49 6.64
C ALA A 106 0.10 -17.38 7.68
N ALA A 107 0.36 -16.14 7.23
CA ALA A 107 0.48 -14.96 8.08
C ALA A 107 -0.86 -14.25 8.36
N GLY A 108 -1.98 -14.82 7.92
CA GLY A 108 -3.33 -14.30 8.17
C GLY A 108 -3.86 -13.33 7.11
N VAL A 109 -3.25 -13.22 5.93
CA VAL A 109 -3.82 -12.44 4.80
C VAL A 109 -4.84 -13.31 4.07
N ASP A 110 -6.11 -12.90 4.06
CA ASP A 110 -7.20 -13.62 3.37
C ASP A 110 -7.61 -12.94 2.04
N HIS A 111 -8.60 -13.52 1.37
CA HIS A 111 -9.09 -13.05 0.07
C HIS A 111 -10.19 -11.98 0.15
N GLY A 112 -10.56 -11.51 1.36
CA GLY A 112 -11.67 -10.57 1.58
C GLY A 112 -12.89 -11.19 2.23
#